data_AF-A0A7V1WD61-F1
#
_entry.id   AF-A0A7V1WD61-F1
#
_cell.length_a   1.000
_cell.length_b   1.000
_cell.length_c   1.000
_cell.angle_alpha   90.00
_cell.angle_beta   90.00
_cell.angle_gamma   90.00
#
_symmetry.space_group_name_H-M   'P 1'
#
loop_
_entity.id
_entity.type
_entity.pdbx_description
1 polymer ?
#
loop_
_entity_poly.entity_id
_entity_poly.type
_entity_poly.pdbx_seq_one_letter_code
_entity_poly.pdbx_strand_id
1 'polypeptide(L)'
;MELKLVAERREGTGKGVARKLRAAGRVPAIVYGRGMEPIPVSVDAKELYHVLHRGGANVLLDLVVDGEPHLALAREVQRDHIHNRFVHVDFLAVSRTEKITVSVPIQVVGESVGVKAGGVLEHHLWEVQAECLPGDVPEVIEVDVSALAVGDSLKVGDLVAPEGVEIVSPPGELVLAVVPPQAREVAAAPAAAEAEAEEAAAAEAAEEGGEGE
;
A
#
# COMPACT_ATOMS: atom_id res chain seq x y z
N MET A 1 21.19 8.23 -7.55
CA MET A 1 22.19 8.34 -6.47
C MET A 1 21.99 7.10 -5.61
N GLU A 2 22.90 6.14 -5.65
CA GLU A 2 22.71 4.86 -4.95
C GLU A 2 22.82 5.07 -3.44
N LEU A 3 21.82 4.58 -2.70
CA LEU A 3 21.77 4.68 -1.24
C LEU A 3 22.40 3.43 -0.65
N LYS A 4 23.42 3.64 0.18
CA LYS A 4 24.16 2.56 0.84
C LYS A 4 23.42 2.11 2.10
N LEU A 5 23.25 0.80 2.27
CA LEU A 5 22.70 0.18 3.48
C LEU A 5 23.60 -0.95 3.95
N VAL A 6 24.00 -0.93 5.22
CA VAL A 6 24.85 -1.99 5.79
C VAL A 6 23.97 -3.12 6.33
N ALA A 7 24.28 -4.34 5.93
CA ALA A 7 23.59 -5.55 6.34
C ALA A 7 24.57 -6.52 6.99
N GLU A 8 24.14 -7.12 8.11
CA GLU A 8 24.91 -8.16 8.80
C GLU A 8 24.24 -9.51 8.59
N ARG A 9 25.03 -10.51 8.21
CA ARG A 9 24.56 -11.87 8.08
C ARG A 9 24.11 -12.41 9.44
N ARG A 10 22.98 -13.10 9.49
CA ARG A 10 22.45 -13.69 10.73
C ARG A 10 22.75 -15.18 10.79
N GLU A 11 23.25 -15.65 11.93
CA GLU A 11 23.56 -17.08 12.16
C GLU A 11 22.36 -17.88 12.72
N GLY A 12 21.15 -17.29 12.75
CA GLY A 12 19.95 -17.94 13.26
C GLY A 12 18.68 -17.55 12.50
N THR A 13 17.78 -18.51 12.33
CA THR A 13 16.47 -18.33 11.69
C THR A 13 15.33 -18.59 12.68
N GLY A 14 14.14 -18.11 12.36
CA GLY A 14 12.92 -18.37 13.13
C GLY A 14 12.43 -17.21 14.02
N LYS A 15 11.26 -17.44 14.64
CA LYS A 15 10.46 -16.43 15.35
C LYS A 15 11.17 -15.78 16.54
N GLY A 16 11.93 -16.57 17.30
CA GLY A 16 12.62 -16.10 18.52
C GLY A 16 13.76 -15.12 18.21
N VAL A 17 14.58 -15.44 17.21
CA VAL A 17 15.70 -14.60 16.76
C VAL A 17 15.16 -13.31 16.15
N ALA A 18 14.16 -13.41 15.26
CA ALA A 18 13.53 -12.24 14.64
C ALA A 18 12.92 -11.28 15.68
N ARG A 19 12.32 -11.80 16.76
CA ARG A 19 11.77 -10.98 17.84
C ARG A 19 12.87 -10.24 18.61
N LYS A 20 13.98 -10.91 18.91
CA LYS A 20 15.13 -10.30 19.61
C LYS A 20 15.78 -9.21 18.77
N LEU A 21 15.98 -9.46 17.46
CA LEU A 21 16.52 -8.46 16.53
C LEU A 21 15.64 -7.21 16.48
N ARG A 22 14.32 -7.38 16.36
CA ARG A 22 13.38 -6.25 16.38
C ARG A 22 13.37 -5.49 17.70
N ALA A 23 13.54 -6.18 18.83
CA ALA A 23 13.69 -5.52 20.14
C ALA A 23 15.00 -4.73 20.26
N ALA A 24 16.05 -5.17 19.57
CA ALA A 24 17.34 -4.47 19.48
C ALA A 24 17.37 -3.35 18.41
N GLY A 25 16.25 -3.04 17.76
CA GLY A 25 16.18 -2.01 16.72
C GLY A 25 16.67 -2.45 15.35
N ARG A 26 16.87 -3.76 15.13
CA ARG A 26 17.26 -4.32 13.82
C ARG A 26 16.08 -5.02 13.15
N VAL A 27 16.05 -4.95 11.83
CA VAL A 27 15.02 -5.56 11.00
C VAL A 27 15.59 -6.82 10.33
N PRO A 28 14.97 -8.00 10.50
CA PRO A 28 15.36 -9.17 9.75
C PRO A 28 15.02 -8.98 8.27
N ALA A 29 15.93 -9.39 7.40
CA ALA A 29 15.74 -9.32 5.96
C ALA A 29 16.34 -10.54 5.26
N ILE A 30 16.06 -10.67 3.97
CA ILE A 30 16.62 -11.71 3.11
C ILE A 30 17.09 -11.10 1.80
N VAL A 31 18.25 -11.54 1.32
CA VAL A 31 18.79 -11.18 0.01
C VAL A 31 18.73 -12.39 -0.88
N TYR A 32 18.07 -12.30 -2.02
CA TYR A 32 17.97 -13.39 -2.99
C TYR A 32 17.98 -12.84 -4.42
N GLY A 33 18.16 -13.72 -5.40
CA GLY A 33 18.17 -13.36 -6.82
C GLY A 33 19.45 -13.77 -7.53
N ARG A 34 19.52 -13.57 -8.85
CA ARG A 34 20.73 -13.84 -9.67
C ARG A 34 21.38 -15.21 -9.48
N GLY A 35 20.59 -16.23 -9.12
CA GLY A 35 21.08 -17.59 -8.86
C GLY A 35 21.95 -17.73 -7.60
N MET A 36 22.00 -16.72 -6.72
CA MET A 36 22.69 -16.82 -5.43
C MET A 36 21.82 -17.57 -4.41
N GLU A 37 22.46 -18.26 -3.46
CA GLU A 37 21.74 -18.81 -2.32
C GLU A 37 21.16 -17.66 -1.47
N PRO A 38 19.88 -17.75 -1.05
CA PRO A 38 19.27 -16.70 -0.24
C PRO A 38 20.05 -16.45 1.05
N ILE A 39 20.54 -15.23 1.24
CA ILE A 39 21.35 -14.85 2.39
C ILE A 39 20.43 -14.22 3.44
N PRO A 40 20.28 -14.83 4.62
CA PRO A 40 19.55 -14.23 5.71
C PRO A 40 20.40 -13.12 6.33
N VAL A 41 19.88 -11.90 6.35
CA VAL A 41 20.59 -10.72 6.86
C VAL A 41 19.76 -9.94 7.88
N SER A 42 20.38 -8.96 8.51
CA SER A 42 19.74 -8.00 9.40
C SER A 42 20.25 -6.59 9.12
N VAL A 43 19.33 -5.63 9.06
CA VAL A 43 19.63 -4.21 8.77
C VAL A 43 19.19 -3.34 9.93
N ASP A 44 19.82 -2.18 10.10
CA ASP A 44 19.38 -1.20 11.10
C ASP A 44 18.03 -0.58 10.69
N ALA A 45 17.08 -0.48 11.63
CA ALA A 45 15.74 0.02 11.33
C ALA A 45 15.72 1.51 10.95
N LYS A 46 16.61 2.33 11.53
CA LYS A 46 16.67 3.77 11.24
C LYS A 46 17.30 4.02 9.88
N GLU A 47 18.40 3.34 9.57
CA GLU A 47 19.02 3.42 8.24
C GLU A 47 18.04 2.97 7.16
N LEU A 48 17.38 1.84 7.36
CA LEU A 48 16.34 1.35 6.46
C LEU A 48 15.21 2.38 6.26
N TYR A 49 14.73 3.00 7.34
CA TYR A 49 13.72 4.06 7.25
C TYR A 49 14.18 5.23 6.39
N HIS A 50 15.40 5.74 6.60
CA HIS A 50 15.94 6.87 5.85
C HIS A 50 16.09 6.56 4.37
N VAL A 51 16.52 5.35 4.05
CA VAL A 51 16.74 4.89 2.68
C VAL A 51 15.40 4.75 1.95
N LEU A 52 14.43 4.04 2.54
CA LEU A 52 13.11 3.84 1.94
C LEU A 52 12.32 5.15 1.84
N HIS A 53 12.45 6.05 2.82
CA HIS A 53 11.74 7.33 2.79
C HIS A 53 12.29 8.29 1.72
N ARG A 54 13.57 8.15 1.35
CA ARG A 54 14.20 8.99 0.32
C ARG A 54 14.01 8.48 -1.10
N GLY A 55 14.01 7.16 -1.30
CA GLY A 55 13.96 6.56 -2.64
C GLY A 55 12.61 5.95 -3.02
N GLY A 56 11.60 6.05 -2.15
CA GLY A 56 10.28 5.46 -2.41
C GLY A 56 10.25 3.94 -2.31
N ALA A 57 9.21 3.34 -2.87
CA ALA A 57 8.94 1.90 -2.76
C ALA A 57 9.94 1.03 -3.54
N ASN A 58 10.45 1.50 -4.68
CA ASN A 58 11.28 0.73 -5.61
C ASN A 58 12.73 1.21 -5.69
N VAL A 59 13.30 1.63 -4.56
CA VAL A 59 14.66 2.18 -4.52
C VAL A 59 15.73 1.12 -4.80
N LEU A 60 16.73 1.48 -5.59
CA LEU A 60 17.98 0.72 -5.74
C LEU A 60 18.98 1.04 -4.64
N LEU A 61 19.53 -0.02 -4.06
CA LEU A 61 20.35 0.00 -2.86
C LEU A 61 21.67 -0.72 -3.08
N ASP A 62 22.75 -0.09 -2.60
CA ASP A 62 24.02 -0.77 -2.40
C ASP A 62 24.00 -1.42 -1.01
N LEU A 63 23.58 -2.69 -0.98
CA LEU A 63 23.53 -3.49 0.22
C LEU A 63 24.91 -4.08 0.49
N VAL A 64 25.58 -3.62 1.56
CA VAL A 64 26.89 -4.17 1.95
C VAL A 64 26.68 -5.31 2.92
N VAL A 65 26.93 -6.55 2.49
CA VAL A 65 26.87 -7.75 3.31
C VAL A 65 28.29 -8.21 3.59
N ASP A 66 28.70 -8.25 4.86
CA ASP A 66 30.03 -8.72 5.29
C ASP A 66 31.22 -8.01 4.57
N GLY A 67 31.01 -6.78 4.09
CA GLY A 67 32.00 -5.97 3.37
C GLY A 67 31.89 -6.04 1.84
N GLU A 68 31.05 -6.92 1.29
CA GLU A 68 30.80 -7.05 -0.14
C GLU A 68 29.56 -6.24 -0.57
N PRO A 69 29.67 -5.33 -1.56
CA PRO A 69 28.53 -4.58 -2.06
C PRO A 69 27.69 -5.42 -3.03
N HIS A 70 26.39 -5.46 -2.79
CA HIS A 70 25.40 -6.06 -3.66
C HIS A 70 24.37 -5.02 -4.07
N LEU A 71 24.16 -4.85 -5.38
CA LEU A 71 23.07 -4.03 -5.89
C LEU A 71 21.75 -4.79 -5.70
N ALA A 72 20.84 -4.22 -4.91
CA ALA A 72 19.57 -4.84 -4.58
C ALA A 72 18.41 -3.84 -4.58
N LEU A 73 17.22 -4.33 -4.89
CA LEU A 73 15.96 -3.60 -4.82
C LEU A 73 15.14 -4.09 -3.62
N ALA A 74 14.54 -3.18 -2.87
CA ALA A 74 13.60 -3.54 -1.80
C ALA A 74 12.28 -4.02 -2.43
N ARG A 75 12.13 -5.34 -2.57
CA ARG A 75 10.99 -5.95 -3.26
C ARG A 75 9.71 -5.87 -2.44
N GLU A 76 9.82 -6.19 -1.16
CA GLU A 76 8.68 -6.20 -0.24
C GLU A 76 9.13 -5.66 1.10
N VAL A 77 8.33 -4.74 1.65
CA VAL A 77 8.57 -4.14 2.97
C VAL A 77 7.35 -4.40 3.84
N GLN A 78 7.51 -5.28 4.81
CA GLN A 78 6.43 -5.60 5.75
C GLN A 78 6.48 -4.64 6.92
N ARG A 79 5.34 -3.99 7.20
CA ARG A 79 5.19 -3.02 8.30
C ARG A 79 4.11 -3.48 9.28
N ASP A 80 4.40 -3.32 10.56
CA ASP A 80 3.45 -3.46 11.66
C ASP A 80 2.72 -2.13 11.81
N HIS A 81 1.46 -2.09 11.37
CA HIS A 81 0.64 -0.87 11.34
C HIS A 81 0.24 -0.37 12.73
N ILE A 82 0.29 -1.23 13.76
CA ILE A 82 -0.08 -0.86 15.14
C ILE A 82 1.10 -0.19 15.83
N HIS A 83 2.28 -0.79 15.73
CA HIS A 83 3.50 -0.31 16.41
C HIS A 83 4.39 0.54 15.50
N ASN A 84 3.96 0.74 14.26
CA ASN A 84 4.65 1.53 13.24
C ASN A 84 6.11 1.12 12.99
N ARG A 85 6.41 -0.19 12.98
CA ARG A 85 7.77 -0.73 12.85
C ARG A 85 7.89 -1.65 11.64
N PHE A 86 9.08 -1.75 11.06
CA PHE A 86 9.36 -2.75 10.04
C PHE A 86 9.44 -4.15 10.66
N VAL A 87 8.79 -5.11 10.02
CA VAL A 87 8.70 -6.51 10.44
C VAL A 87 9.73 -7.36 9.68
N HIS A 88 9.76 -7.18 8.36
CA HIS A 88 10.64 -7.92 7.45
C HIS A 88 10.86 -7.10 6.17
N VAL A 89 12.00 -7.31 5.51
CA VAL A 89 12.28 -6.75 4.19
C VAL A 89 12.90 -7.81 3.29
N ASP A 90 12.41 -7.84 2.05
CA ASP A 90 12.93 -8.70 1.00
C ASP A 90 13.75 -7.87 0.03
N PHE A 91 15.03 -8.22 -0.12
CA PHE A 91 15.95 -7.61 -1.06
C PHE A 91 16.15 -8.54 -2.25
N LEU A 92 15.79 -8.06 -3.44
CA LEU A 92 16.06 -8.73 -4.70
C LEU A 92 17.39 -8.20 -5.24
N ALA A 93 18.41 -9.05 -5.33
CA ALA A 93 19.66 -8.72 -5.99
C ALA A 93 19.40 -8.58 -7.50
N VAL A 94 19.85 -7.47 -8.09
CA VAL A 94 19.58 -7.13 -9.51
C VAL A 94 20.87 -6.81 -10.25
N SER A 95 20.87 -7.04 -11.56
CA SER A 95 21.93 -6.60 -12.47
C SER A 95 21.45 -5.41 -13.28
N ARG A 96 22.31 -4.43 -13.55
CA ARG A 96 21.98 -3.28 -14.39
C ARG A 96 21.59 -3.65 -15.83
N THR A 97 21.88 -4.88 -16.24
CA THR A 97 21.65 -5.38 -17.61
C THR A 97 20.40 -6.22 -17.76
N GLU A 98 19.77 -6.63 -16.65
CA GLU A 98 18.62 -7.54 -16.66
C GLU A 98 17.33 -6.75 -16.41
N LYS A 99 16.29 -7.06 -17.19
CA LYS A 99 14.95 -6.52 -16.95
C LYS A 99 14.39 -7.11 -15.66
N ILE A 100 13.72 -6.27 -14.87
CA ILE A 100 13.05 -6.66 -13.63
C ILE A 100 11.59 -6.25 -13.69
N THR A 101 10.70 -7.10 -13.20
CA THR A 101 9.28 -6.75 -13.03
C THR A 101 9.13 -6.12 -11.65
N VAL A 102 8.61 -4.90 -11.54
CA VAL A 102 8.38 -4.14 -10.30
C VAL A 102 6.94 -3.65 -10.21
N SER A 103 6.41 -3.52 -8.99
CA SER A 103 5.10 -2.90 -8.75
C SER A 103 5.30 -1.40 -8.55
N VAL A 104 4.76 -0.58 -9.45
CA VAL A 104 4.92 0.87 -9.40
C VAL A 104 3.59 1.49 -8.95
N PRO A 105 3.59 2.36 -7.92
CA PRO A 105 2.38 3.02 -7.46
C PRO A 105 1.90 4.05 -8.48
N ILE A 106 0.58 4.22 -8.52
CA ILE A 106 -0.10 5.18 -9.39
C ILE A 106 -0.44 6.42 -8.56
N GLN A 107 -0.07 7.60 -9.06
CA GLN A 107 -0.45 8.87 -8.45
C GLN A 107 -1.34 9.66 -9.38
N VAL A 108 -2.49 10.03 -8.85
CA VAL A 108 -3.44 10.89 -9.56
C VAL A 108 -2.99 12.33 -9.46
N VAL A 109 -2.91 13.01 -10.61
CA VAL A 109 -2.59 14.42 -10.74
C VAL A 109 -3.81 15.14 -11.31
N GLY A 110 -4.06 16.35 -10.81
CA GLY A 110 -5.20 17.16 -11.24
C GLY A 110 -6.50 16.85 -10.49
N GLU A 111 -7.54 17.59 -10.83
CA GLU A 111 -8.86 17.51 -10.19
C GLU A 111 -9.90 17.33 -11.29
N SER A 112 -10.58 16.19 -11.29
CA SER A 112 -11.47 15.83 -12.39
C SER A 112 -12.72 16.72 -12.44
N VAL A 113 -13.15 17.06 -13.66
CA VAL A 113 -14.42 17.78 -13.89
C VAL A 113 -15.61 16.96 -13.36
N GLY A 114 -15.53 15.63 -13.47
CA GLY A 114 -16.54 14.73 -12.95
C GLY A 114 -16.67 14.78 -11.42
N VAL A 115 -15.55 14.86 -10.68
CA VAL A 115 -15.59 15.06 -9.22
C VAL A 115 -16.14 16.44 -8.85
N LYS A 116 -15.77 17.49 -9.59
CA LYS A 116 -16.36 18.84 -9.41
C LYS A 116 -17.87 18.88 -9.66
N ALA A 117 -18.37 18.02 -10.54
CA ALA A 117 -19.79 17.86 -10.83
C ALA A 117 -20.53 16.99 -9.79
N GLY A 118 -19.86 16.53 -8.74
CA GLY A 118 -20.43 15.70 -7.67
C GLY A 118 -20.19 14.20 -7.82
N GLY A 119 -19.40 13.77 -8.80
CA GLY A 119 -18.95 12.38 -8.94
C GLY A 119 -17.96 11.94 -7.86
N VAL A 120 -17.83 10.64 -7.68
CA VAL A 120 -16.87 10.01 -6.77
C VAL A 120 -15.76 9.35 -7.59
N LEU A 121 -14.51 9.69 -7.30
CA LEU A 121 -13.36 9.00 -7.91
C LEU A 121 -13.08 7.70 -7.15
N GLU A 122 -13.25 6.58 -7.84
CA GLU A 122 -12.96 5.24 -7.33
C GLU A 122 -11.63 4.74 -7.88
N HIS A 123 -10.72 4.38 -6.99
CA HIS A 123 -9.45 3.73 -7.31
C HIS A 123 -9.63 2.22 -7.21
N HIS A 124 -9.54 1.52 -8.34
CA HIS A 124 -9.61 0.06 -8.39
C HIS A 124 -8.22 -0.57 -8.33
N LEU A 125 -7.23 0.10 -8.95
CA LEU A 125 -5.85 -0.35 -8.96
C LEU A 125 -4.93 0.75 -8.43
N TRP A 126 -4.14 0.42 -7.41
CA TRP A 126 -3.23 1.37 -6.75
C TRP A 126 -1.79 1.26 -7.26
N GLU A 127 -1.44 0.12 -7.84
CA GLU A 127 -0.12 -0.22 -8.34
C GLU A 127 -0.23 -1.05 -9.63
N VAL A 128 0.69 -0.83 -10.57
CA VAL A 128 0.78 -1.61 -11.81
C VAL A 128 2.09 -2.36 -11.86
N GLN A 129 2.08 -3.54 -12.47
CA GLN A 129 3.30 -4.29 -12.73
C GLN A 129 3.95 -3.77 -14.01
N ALA A 130 5.20 -3.36 -13.89
CA ALA A 130 5.99 -2.84 -14.97
C ALA A 130 7.33 -3.57 -15.06
N GLU A 131 7.76 -3.88 -16.27
CA GLU A 131 9.07 -4.45 -16.58
C GLU A 131 9.99 -3.35 -17.09
N CYS A 132 11.11 -3.15 -16.41
CA CYS A 132 12.08 -2.12 -16.74
C CYS A 132 13.49 -2.54 -16.32
N LEU A 133 14.50 -1.80 -16.80
CA LEU A 133 15.85 -1.93 -16.26
C LEU A 133 15.90 -1.29 -14.87
N PRO A 134 16.72 -1.81 -13.93
CA PRO A 134 16.87 -1.23 -12.60
C PRO A 134 17.15 0.28 -12.59
N GLY A 135 17.86 0.80 -13.60
CA GLY A 135 18.19 2.23 -13.70
C GLY A 135 17.02 3.12 -14.12
N ASP A 136 16.00 2.57 -14.76
CA ASP A 136 14.85 3.29 -15.34
C ASP A 136 13.57 3.08 -14.52
N VAL A 137 13.70 2.52 -13.31
CA VAL A 137 12.55 2.26 -12.43
C VAL A 137 11.91 3.60 -12.02
N PRO A 138 10.65 3.86 -12.42
CA PRO A 138 9.96 5.06 -12.01
C PRO A 138 9.52 4.94 -10.54
N GLU A 139 9.60 6.05 -9.80
CA GLU A 139 9.09 6.09 -8.42
C GLU A 139 7.56 6.02 -8.41
N VAL A 140 6.91 6.67 -9.38
CA VAL A 140 5.47 6.83 -9.47
C VAL A 140 5.05 6.97 -10.93
N ILE A 141 3.87 6.46 -11.29
CA ILE A 141 3.22 6.73 -12.58
C ILE A 141 2.14 7.79 -12.36
N GLU A 142 2.34 8.96 -12.96
CA GLU A 142 1.38 10.06 -12.90
C GLU A 142 0.22 9.84 -13.87
N VAL A 143 -1.00 10.03 -13.38
CA VAL A 143 -2.23 9.91 -14.17
C VAL A 143 -3.04 11.18 -14.04
N ASP A 144 -3.19 11.90 -15.15
CA ASP A 144 -4.01 13.12 -15.19
C ASP A 144 -5.49 12.76 -15.29
N VAL A 145 -6.27 13.16 -14.28
CA VAL A 145 -7.73 12.94 -14.23
C VAL A 145 -8.53 14.19 -14.57
N SER A 146 -7.88 15.30 -14.90
CA SER A 146 -8.53 16.61 -15.10
C SER A 146 -9.60 16.57 -16.19
N ALA A 147 -9.41 15.77 -17.24
CA ALA A 147 -10.33 15.65 -18.36
C ALA A 147 -11.51 14.67 -18.11
N LEU A 148 -11.49 13.89 -17.02
CA LEU A 148 -12.49 12.84 -16.80
C LEU A 148 -13.83 13.44 -16.33
N ALA A 149 -14.91 13.04 -17.02
CA ALA A 149 -16.29 13.35 -16.65
C ALA A 149 -16.92 12.23 -15.81
N VAL A 150 -18.14 12.47 -15.31
CA VAL A 150 -18.89 11.44 -14.57
C VAL A 150 -19.27 10.30 -15.53
N GLY A 151 -18.94 9.07 -15.16
CA GLY A 151 -19.14 7.86 -15.95
C GLY A 151 -17.89 7.41 -16.72
N ASP A 152 -16.83 8.21 -16.75
CA ASP A 152 -15.59 7.85 -17.43
C ASP A 152 -14.72 6.91 -16.59
N SER A 153 -13.95 6.07 -17.26
CA SER A 153 -12.98 5.16 -16.65
C SER A 153 -11.66 5.16 -17.40
N LEU A 154 -10.57 5.01 -16.66
CA LEU A 154 -9.22 4.81 -17.18
C LEU A 154 -8.81 3.37 -16.97
N LYS A 155 -8.28 2.76 -18.02
CA LYS A 155 -7.73 1.41 -17.99
C LYS A 155 -6.21 1.44 -17.98
N VAL A 156 -5.61 0.29 -17.68
CA VAL A 156 -4.15 0.12 -17.70
C VAL A 156 -3.56 0.48 -19.07
N GLY A 157 -4.27 0.15 -20.16
CA GLY A 157 -3.83 0.48 -21.51
C GLY A 157 -3.83 1.98 -21.86
N ASP A 158 -4.53 2.80 -21.09
CA ASP A 158 -4.59 4.26 -21.29
C ASP A 158 -3.48 5.00 -20.51
N LEU A 159 -2.68 4.28 -19.73
CA LEU A 159 -1.59 4.84 -18.94
C LEU A 159 -0.41 5.22 -19.83
N VAL A 160 0.15 6.41 -19.59
CA VAL A 160 1.38 6.85 -20.23
C VAL A 160 2.56 6.19 -19.51
N ALA A 161 3.15 5.17 -20.16
CA ALA A 161 4.37 4.57 -19.65
C ALA A 161 5.57 5.51 -19.86
N PRO A 162 6.40 5.76 -18.83
CA PRO A 162 7.63 6.52 -18.98
C PRO A 162 8.66 5.78 -19.85
N GLU A 163 9.68 6.51 -20.34
CA GLU A 163 10.71 5.93 -21.23
C GLU A 163 11.40 4.72 -20.59
N GLY A 164 11.48 3.60 -21.32
CA GLY A 164 12.16 2.37 -20.85
C GLY A 164 11.32 1.43 -19.99
N VAL A 165 10.03 1.73 -19.78
CA VAL A 165 9.12 0.96 -18.93
C VAL A 165 8.02 0.29 -19.76
N GLU A 166 7.92 -1.04 -19.65
CA GLU A 166 6.87 -1.83 -20.30
C GLU A 166 5.84 -2.29 -19.25
N ILE A 167 4.57 -1.89 -19.39
CA ILE A 167 3.53 -2.31 -18.45
C ILE A 167 3.10 -3.74 -18.80
N VAL A 168 3.24 -4.65 -17.83
CA VAL A 168 2.90 -6.09 -17.97
C VAL A 168 1.50 -6.40 -17.45
N SER A 169 0.92 -5.48 -16.65
CA SER A 169 -0.46 -5.61 -16.17
C SER A 169 -1.48 -5.72 -17.32
N PRO A 170 -2.58 -6.47 -17.14
CA PRO A 170 -3.60 -6.65 -18.18
C PRO A 170 -4.18 -5.31 -18.66
N PRO A 171 -4.16 -5.01 -19.99
CA PRO A 171 -4.53 -3.68 -20.49
C PRO A 171 -6.03 -3.34 -20.31
N GLY A 172 -6.87 -4.36 -20.12
CA GLY A 172 -8.31 -4.19 -19.88
C GLY A 172 -8.67 -3.95 -18.41
N GLU A 173 -7.71 -4.02 -17.49
CA GLU A 173 -7.94 -3.79 -16.07
C GLU A 173 -8.21 -2.31 -15.81
N LEU A 174 -9.18 -2.05 -14.94
CA LEU A 174 -9.65 -0.71 -14.66
C LEU A 174 -8.80 -0.11 -13.53
N VAL A 175 -8.25 1.06 -13.77
CA VAL A 175 -7.35 1.75 -12.84
C VAL A 175 -8.15 2.73 -11.99
N LEU A 176 -8.91 3.61 -12.66
CA LEU A 176 -9.72 4.65 -12.05
C LEU A 176 -11.09 4.71 -12.73
N ALA A 177 -12.14 4.98 -11.97
CA ALA A 177 -13.45 5.34 -12.52
C ALA A 177 -14.00 6.54 -11.77
N VAL A 178 -14.70 7.43 -12.50
CA VAL A 178 -15.50 8.49 -11.88
C VAL A 178 -16.95 8.04 -11.91
N VAL A 179 -17.46 7.58 -10.78
CA VAL A 179 -18.83 7.06 -10.66
C VAL A 179 -19.77 8.19 -10.24
N PRO A 180 -21.01 8.26 -10.75
CA PRO A 180 -22.00 9.20 -10.21
C PRO A 180 -22.20 8.96 -8.71
N PRO A 181 -22.47 10.02 -7.92
CA PRO A 181 -22.72 9.84 -6.50
C PRO A 181 -23.92 8.92 -6.37
N GLN A 182 -23.72 7.76 -5.73
CA GLN A 182 -24.87 6.99 -5.28
C GLN A 182 -25.57 7.88 -4.27
N ALA A 183 -26.77 8.36 -4.64
CA ALA A 183 -27.68 8.92 -3.66
C ALA A 183 -27.89 7.80 -2.64
N ARG A 184 -27.19 7.91 -1.51
CA ARG A 184 -27.62 7.25 -0.31
C ARG A 184 -28.99 7.87 -0.07
N GLU A 185 -30.04 7.18 -0.50
CA GLU A 185 -31.26 7.16 0.28
C GLU A 185 -30.76 6.77 1.66
N VAL A 186 -30.52 7.80 2.47
CA VAL A 186 -30.71 7.68 3.90
C VAL A 186 -32.18 7.27 3.94
N ALA A 187 -32.42 5.95 3.90
CA ALA A 187 -33.64 5.39 4.40
C ALA A 187 -33.70 6.02 5.77
N ALA A 188 -34.58 7.02 5.88
CA ALA A 188 -34.93 7.61 7.14
C ALA A 188 -35.18 6.40 8.02
N ALA A 189 -34.27 6.16 8.97
CA ALA A 189 -34.58 5.25 10.06
C ALA A 189 -35.96 5.71 10.52
N PRO A 190 -36.99 4.84 10.54
CA PRO A 190 -38.27 5.26 11.01
C PRO A 190 -38.07 5.63 12.48
N ALA A 191 -37.97 6.93 12.75
CA ALA A 191 -38.04 7.52 14.07
C ALA A 191 -39.49 7.43 14.58
N ALA A 192 -40.10 6.26 14.45
CA ALA A 192 -41.50 5.97 14.70
C ALA A 192 -41.70 4.67 15.48
N ALA A 193 -40.64 4.06 16.03
CA ALA A 193 -40.76 2.88 16.89
C ALA A 193 -40.34 3.10 18.36
N GLU A 194 -39.80 4.28 18.71
CA GLU A 194 -39.51 4.62 20.13
C GLU A 194 -40.66 5.39 20.81
N ALA A 195 -41.67 5.87 20.06
CA ALA A 195 -42.82 6.55 20.66
C ALA A 195 -43.95 5.60 21.11
N GLU A 196 -44.10 4.41 20.51
CA GLU A 196 -45.13 3.44 20.93
C GLU A 196 -44.70 2.59 22.14
N ALA A 197 -43.41 2.56 22.50
CA ALA A 197 -42.93 1.85 23.69
C ALA A 197 -43.08 2.67 24.98
N GLU A 198 -43.13 4.01 24.88
CA GLU A 198 -43.27 4.89 26.06
C GLU A 198 -44.75 5.08 26.47
N GLU A 199 -45.68 4.94 25.52
CA GLU A 199 -47.12 5.03 25.81
C GLU A 199 -47.70 3.71 26.37
N ALA A 200 -47.08 2.56 26.07
CA ALA A 200 -47.45 1.27 26.68
C ALA A 200 -46.94 1.13 28.13
N ALA A 201 -45.78 1.69 28.46
CA ALA A 201 -45.23 1.66 29.83
C ALA A 201 -45.96 2.61 30.80
N ALA A 202 -46.59 3.68 30.29
CA ALA A 202 -47.41 4.59 31.09
C ALA A 202 -48.82 4.05 31.38
N ALA A 203 -49.33 3.13 30.55
CA ALA A 203 -50.64 2.50 30.76
C ALA A 203 -50.60 1.37 31.80
N GLU A 204 -49.53 0.57 31.87
CA GLU A 204 -49.39 -0.49 32.91
C GLU A 204 -49.07 0.06 34.31
N ALA A 205 -48.49 1.26 34.44
CA ALA A 205 -48.22 1.86 35.76
C ALA A 205 -49.42 2.57 36.40
N ALA A 206 -50.54 2.72 35.68
CA ALA A 206 -51.75 3.39 36.17
C ALA A 206 -52.84 2.42 36.67
N GLU A 207 -52.73 1.12 36.41
CA GLU A 207 -53.71 0.12 36.86
C GLU A 207 -53.34 -0.61 38.17
N GLU A 208 -52.09 -0.51 38.66
CA GLU A 208 -51.63 -1.16 39.91
C GLU A 208 -51.58 -0.22 41.14
N GLY A 209 -52.23 0.95 41.06
CA GLY A 209 -52.15 2.02 42.06
C GLY A 209 -53.46 2.36 42.79
N GLY A 210 -54.46 1.48 42.81
CA GLY A 210 -55.75 1.83 43.42
C GLY A 210 -56.67 0.66 43.75
N GLU A 211 -56.32 -0.15 44.74
CA GLU A 211 -57.28 -0.83 45.62
C GLU A 211 -56.59 -1.26 46.93
N GLY A 212 -56.85 -0.52 47.99
CA GLY A 212 -56.26 -0.71 49.32
C GLY A 212 -56.76 0.33 50.31
N GLU A 213 -58.07 0.33 50.58
CA GLU A 213 -58.64 0.71 51.88
C GLU A 213 -59.41 -0.49 52.45
#